data_AF-A0A3D5ZSH8-F1
#
_entry.id   AF-A0A3D5ZSH8-F1
#
_cell.length_a   1.000
_cell.length_b   1.000
_cell.length_c   1.000
_cell.angle_alpha   90.00
_cell.angle_beta   90.00
_cell.angle_gamma   90.00
#
_symmetry.space_group_name_H-M   'P 1'
#
loop_
_entity.id
_entity.type
_entity.pdbx_description
1 polymer ?
#
loop_
_entity_poly.entity_id
_entity_poly.type
_entity_poly.pdbx_seq_one_letter_code
_entity_poly.pdbx_strand_id
1 'polypeptide(L)'
;MNYKKCPGCGLNYITEDKELCSVCIDSKKKSDKHAPAISKPLSAGTAYGSNSKTVYSEFCDLLGFDRTQVGCFGFQTKLYAENADTDRKRDVWFICYPNYDEYKFNNNVKAKNYTNVIKDAGDTIIESFENYYVQKSSRSDTLVFVKTDVEKKYVFFGVYKVVENGLKRVYKRISFKYPY
;
A
#
# COMPACT_ATOMS: atom_id res chain seq x y z
N MET A 1 -1.75 45.82 24.12
CA MET A 1 -1.21 44.60 23.49
C MET A 1 -1.75 44.55 22.07
N ASN A 2 -0.84 44.59 21.08
CA ASN A 2 -1.23 44.49 19.68
C ASN A 2 -1.32 43.01 19.27
N TYR A 3 -2.32 42.71 18.44
CA TYR A 3 -2.55 41.38 17.90
C TYR A 3 -2.49 41.45 16.38
N LYS A 4 -1.86 40.45 15.77
CA LYS A 4 -1.81 40.24 14.31
C LYS A 4 -2.50 38.93 13.96
N LYS A 5 -3.04 38.80 12.74
CA LYS A 5 -3.53 37.50 12.27
C LYS A 5 -2.35 36.56 12.04
N CYS A 6 -2.54 35.28 12.40
CA CYS A 6 -1.55 34.25 12.17
C CYS A 6 -1.26 34.13 10.66
N PRO A 7 0.00 34.28 10.23
CA PRO A 7 0.35 34.19 8.81
C PRO A 7 0.16 32.75 8.26
N GLY A 8 0.18 31.73 9.12
CA GLY A 8 0.04 30.34 8.70
C GLY A 8 -1.38 29.90 8.34
N CYS A 9 -2.41 30.43 9.04
CA CYS A 9 -3.80 30.04 8.78
C CYS A 9 -4.72 31.20 8.43
N GLY A 10 -4.35 32.45 8.71
CA GLY A 10 -5.21 33.62 8.52
C GLY A 10 -6.45 33.68 9.42
N LEU A 11 -6.66 32.68 10.28
CA LEU A 11 -7.87 32.53 11.11
C LEU A 11 -7.66 32.99 12.55
N ASN A 12 -6.57 32.56 13.19
CA ASN A 12 -6.31 32.85 14.60
C ASN A 12 -5.53 34.16 14.78
N TYR A 13 -5.81 34.89 15.86
CA TYR A 13 -5.01 36.05 16.25
C TYR A 13 -3.86 35.63 17.18
N ILE A 14 -2.69 36.22 16.96
CA ILE A 14 -1.47 35.99 17.73
C ILE A 14 -0.88 37.32 18.18
N THR A 15 -0.10 37.29 19.26
CA THR A 15 0.65 38.45 19.73
C THR A 15 1.83 38.75 18.81
N GLU A 16 2.35 39.97 18.80
CA GLU A 16 3.42 40.39 17.88
C GLU A 16 4.70 39.55 18.01
N ASP A 17 5.01 39.10 19.23
CA ASP A 17 6.14 38.23 19.59
C ASP A 17 6.00 36.79 19.07
N LYS A 18 4.79 36.37 18.68
CA LYS A 18 4.54 35.03 18.17
C LYS A 18 4.59 35.03 16.64
N GLU A 19 5.25 34.02 16.08
CA GLU A 19 5.32 33.81 14.64
C GLU A 19 4.11 33.05 14.09
N LEU A 20 3.59 32.07 14.86
CA LEU A 20 2.48 31.21 14.47
C LEU A 20 1.54 30.93 15.66
N CYS A 21 0.28 30.60 15.36
CA CYS A 21 -0.66 30.18 16.40
C CYS A 21 -0.36 28.74 16.87
N SER A 22 -0.82 28.39 18.08
CA SER A 22 -0.64 27.05 18.66
C SER A 22 -1.11 25.94 17.71
N VAL A 23 -2.24 26.13 17.03
CA VAL A 23 -2.77 25.17 16.05
C VAL A 23 -1.78 24.95 14.90
N CYS A 24 -1.24 26.02 14.29
CA CYS A 24 -0.27 25.90 13.21
C CYS A 24 1.07 25.30 13.70
N ILE A 25 1.48 25.61 14.93
CA ILE A 25 2.67 25.03 15.56
C ILE A 25 2.48 23.52 15.74
N ASP A 26 1.33 23.08 16.24
CA ASP A 26 1.04 21.67 16.44
C ASP A 26 0.88 20.91 15.12
N SER A 27 0.30 21.54 14.09
CA SER A 27 0.26 20.99 12.73
C SER A 27 1.67 20.82 12.15
N LYS A 28 2.57 21.80 12.34
CA LYS A 28 3.97 21.69 11.92
C LYS A 28 4.74 20.64 12.72
N LYS A 29 4.55 20.57 14.04
CA LYS A 29 5.13 19.50 14.88
C LYS A 29 4.65 18.11 14.48
N LYS A 30 3.41 17.98 13.99
CA LYS A 30 2.90 16.73 13.41
C LYS A 30 3.56 16.44 12.06
N SER A 31 3.73 17.43 11.17
CA SER A 31 4.41 17.21 9.89
C SER A 31 5.90 16.88 10.06
N ASP A 32 6.58 17.51 11.02
CA ASP A 32 8.02 17.31 11.26
C ASP A 32 8.32 15.97 11.95
N LYS A 33 7.33 15.36 12.62
CA LYS A 33 7.39 13.98 13.14
C LYS A 33 7.04 12.92 12.09
N HIS A 34 6.67 13.33 10.87
CA HIS A 34 6.23 12.47 9.78
C HIS A 34 7.06 12.61 8.50
N ALA A 35 8.33 12.99 8.60
CA ALA A 35 9.27 12.44 7.61
C ALA A 35 9.37 10.95 7.94
N PRO A 36 8.90 10.01 7.09
CA PRO A 36 9.07 8.60 7.36
C PRO A 36 10.58 8.35 7.36
N ALA A 37 11.14 8.16 8.55
CA ALA A 37 12.44 7.50 8.64
C ALA A 37 12.18 6.10 8.09
N ILE A 38 12.61 5.87 6.85
CA ILE A 38 12.66 4.55 6.23
C ILE A 38 13.63 3.73 7.08
N SER A 39 13.14 3.24 8.21
CA SER A 39 13.97 2.68 9.28
C SER A 39 14.36 1.25 8.95
N LYS A 40 13.67 0.62 7.99
CA LYS A 40 14.02 -0.71 7.50
C LYS A 40 13.54 -0.92 6.06
N PRO A 41 14.43 -1.23 5.11
CA PRO A 41 14.01 -1.64 3.78
C PRO A 41 13.27 -2.98 3.83
N LEU A 42 12.23 -3.12 3.02
CA LEU A 42 11.61 -4.40 2.74
C LEU A 42 12.55 -5.24 1.88
N SER A 43 12.58 -6.54 2.16
CA SER A 43 13.38 -7.52 1.40
C SER A 43 12.54 -8.74 1.07
N ALA A 44 12.56 -9.15 -0.19
CA ALA A 44 11.77 -10.27 -0.67
C ALA A 44 12.11 -11.55 0.13
N GLY A 45 11.10 -12.36 0.41
CA GLY A 45 11.23 -13.55 1.26
C GLY A 45 11.09 -13.26 2.76
N THR A 46 11.05 -12.00 3.19
CA THR A 46 10.83 -11.65 4.60
C THR A 46 9.33 -11.64 4.93
N ALA A 47 8.96 -12.29 6.04
CA ALA A 47 7.61 -12.26 6.58
C ALA A 47 7.39 -11.05 7.49
N TYR A 48 6.24 -10.38 7.36
CA TYR A 48 5.92 -9.15 8.11
C TYR A 48 4.69 -9.25 9.01
N GLY A 49 3.92 -10.33 8.95
CA GLY A 49 2.78 -10.55 9.86
C GLY A 49 1.66 -11.34 9.21
N SER A 50 0.65 -11.77 9.99
CA SER A 50 -0.45 -12.61 9.49
C SER A 50 -1.71 -11.84 9.07
N ASN A 51 -1.79 -10.56 9.43
CA ASN A 51 -2.93 -9.68 9.19
C ASN A 51 -2.52 -8.49 8.30
N SER A 52 -3.13 -8.38 7.13
CA SER A 52 -2.78 -7.35 6.13
C SER A 52 -3.04 -5.93 6.64
N LYS A 53 -4.09 -5.73 7.44
CA LYS A 53 -4.42 -4.42 8.02
C LYS A 53 -3.37 -3.97 9.02
N THR A 54 -2.90 -4.89 9.87
CA THR A 54 -1.82 -4.63 10.84
C THR A 54 -0.52 -4.32 10.11
N VAL A 55 -0.11 -5.18 9.17
CA VAL A 55 1.11 -4.98 8.36
C VAL A 55 1.09 -3.63 7.64
N TYR A 56 -0.03 -3.29 7.00
CA TYR A 56 -0.16 -2.00 6.31
C TYR A 56 -0.09 -0.81 7.28
N SER A 57 -0.72 -0.91 8.45
CA SER A 57 -0.72 0.15 9.46
C SER A 57 0.68 0.41 10.01
N GLU A 58 1.48 -0.63 10.23
CA GLU A 58 2.88 -0.51 10.62
C GLU A 58 3.70 0.22 9.54
N PHE A 59 3.48 -0.10 8.26
CA PHE A 59 4.18 0.56 7.16
C PHE A 59 3.72 1.99 6.87
N CYS A 60 2.56 2.43 7.39
CA CYS A 60 2.20 3.84 7.37
C CYS A 60 3.24 4.68 8.10
N ASP A 61 3.71 4.20 9.26
CA ASP A 61 4.69 4.90 10.08
C ASP A 61 6.13 4.68 9.60
N LEU A 62 6.44 3.49 9.07
CA LEU A 62 7.81 3.11 8.69
C LEU A 62 8.20 3.49 7.26
N LEU A 63 7.25 3.48 6.32
CA LEU A 63 7.50 3.60 4.88
C LEU A 63 6.74 4.75 4.21
N GLY A 64 5.97 5.52 4.98
CA GLY A 64 5.17 6.62 4.44
C GLY A 64 3.95 6.16 3.65
N PHE A 65 3.36 5.02 4.03
CA PHE A 65 2.07 4.64 3.44
C PHE A 65 0.94 5.54 3.97
N ASP A 66 -0.02 5.81 3.10
CA ASP A 66 -1.18 6.61 3.42
C ASP A 66 -2.12 5.83 4.34
N ARG A 67 -2.18 6.29 5.60
CA ARG A 67 -3.04 5.72 6.65
C ARG A 67 -4.53 5.75 6.30
N THR A 68 -4.98 6.63 5.41
CA THR A 68 -6.40 6.65 5.00
C THR A 68 -6.80 5.41 4.19
N GLN A 69 -5.83 4.70 3.60
CA GLN A 69 -6.06 3.47 2.82
C GLN A 69 -6.14 2.20 3.68
N VAL A 70 -5.93 2.29 5.01
CA VAL A 70 -6.01 1.14 5.93
C VAL A 70 -7.34 0.37 5.80
N GLY A 71 -8.44 1.06 5.44
CA GLY A 71 -9.75 0.46 5.21
C GLY A 71 -9.82 -0.52 4.04
N CYS A 72 -8.85 -0.50 3.12
CA CYS A 72 -8.73 -1.42 2.00
C CYS A 72 -8.28 -2.83 2.41
N PHE A 73 -7.86 -3.01 3.68
CA PHE A 73 -7.27 -4.23 4.21
C PHE A 73 -8.04 -4.76 5.42
N GLY A 74 -8.28 -6.08 5.42
CA GLY A 74 -9.02 -6.77 6.48
C GLY A 74 -9.94 -7.86 5.95
N PHE A 75 -10.79 -8.40 6.82
CA PHE A 75 -11.78 -9.42 6.47
C PHE A 75 -12.75 -8.89 5.40
N GLN A 76 -13.01 -9.70 4.36
CA GLN A 76 -13.91 -9.37 3.24
C GLN A 76 -13.57 -8.07 2.46
N THR A 77 -12.31 -7.62 2.49
CA THR A 77 -11.86 -6.45 1.73
C THR A 77 -11.22 -6.80 0.38
N LYS A 78 -10.93 -5.77 -0.43
CA LYS A 78 -10.22 -5.91 -1.71
C LYS A 78 -8.80 -6.42 -1.53
N LEU A 79 -8.16 -6.12 -0.40
CA LEU A 79 -6.74 -6.39 -0.11
C LEU A 79 -5.79 -5.69 -1.10
N TYR A 80 -6.24 -4.59 -1.68
CA TYR A 80 -5.52 -3.78 -2.65
C TYR A 80 -5.81 -2.31 -2.36
N ALA A 81 -4.77 -1.48 -2.32
CA ALA A 81 -4.90 -0.03 -2.26
C ALA A 81 -4.15 0.61 -3.43
N GLU A 82 -4.87 1.42 -4.19
CA GLU A 82 -4.30 2.28 -5.24
C GLU A 82 -3.71 3.54 -4.60
N ASN A 83 -2.55 3.99 -5.08
CA ASN A 83 -1.89 5.21 -4.62
C ASN A 83 -1.77 5.25 -3.08
N ALA A 84 -1.25 4.14 -2.55
CA ALA A 84 -1.14 3.76 -1.16
C ALA A 84 0.01 4.42 -0.40
N ASP A 85 0.92 5.12 -1.08
CA ASP A 85 1.91 5.99 -0.45
C ASP A 85 1.41 7.45 -0.35
N THR A 86 2.01 8.23 0.55
CA THR A 86 1.66 9.66 0.73
C THR A 86 1.86 10.48 -0.54
N ASP A 87 2.78 10.05 -1.39
CA ASP A 87 3.08 10.63 -2.70
C ASP A 87 2.10 10.22 -3.82
N ARG A 88 1.19 9.27 -3.54
CA ARG A 88 0.21 8.75 -4.50
C ARG A 88 0.83 8.15 -5.77
N LYS A 89 1.98 7.49 -5.65
CA LYS A 89 2.76 6.89 -6.75
C LYS A 89 2.80 5.38 -6.74
N ARG A 90 2.44 4.73 -5.63
CA ARG A 90 2.62 3.28 -5.46
C ARG A 90 1.36 2.61 -4.96
N ASP A 91 1.14 1.39 -5.42
CA ASP A 91 0.04 0.55 -4.98
C ASP A 91 0.56 -0.48 -3.97
N VAL A 92 -0.33 -1.00 -3.13
CA VAL A 92 -0.02 -2.08 -2.18
C VAL A 92 -1.05 -3.20 -2.32
N TRP A 93 -0.56 -4.43 -2.48
CA TRP A 93 -1.39 -5.60 -2.73
C TRP A 93 -1.05 -6.75 -1.78
N PHE A 94 -2.06 -7.29 -1.10
CA PHE A 94 -1.97 -8.51 -0.29
C PHE A 94 -2.72 -9.67 -0.96
N ILE A 95 -1.99 -10.67 -1.42
CA ILE A 95 -2.54 -11.90 -1.98
C ILE A 95 -2.75 -12.91 -0.85
N CYS A 96 -3.99 -13.05 -0.38
CA CYS A 96 -4.33 -13.94 0.75
C CYS A 96 -4.42 -15.42 0.35
N TYR A 97 -4.77 -15.70 -0.90
CA TYR A 97 -4.91 -17.05 -1.44
C TYR A 97 -4.06 -17.16 -2.70
N PRO A 98 -2.73 -17.34 -2.55
CA PRO A 98 -1.88 -17.52 -3.72
C PRO A 98 -2.29 -18.77 -4.49
N ASN A 99 -2.19 -18.69 -5.81
CA ASN A 99 -2.29 -19.84 -6.67
C ASN A 99 -0.99 -19.95 -7.47
N TYR A 100 -0.34 -21.11 -7.39
CA TYR A 100 0.88 -21.41 -8.14
C TYR A 100 0.64 -22.36 -9.32
N ASP A 101 -0.62 -22.75 -9.53
CA ASP A 101 -1.06 -23.66 -10.58
C ASP A 101 -2.12 -22.98 -11.44
N GLU A 102 -1.78 -22.67 -12.68
CA GLU A 102 -2.68 -21.97 -13.60
C GLU A 102 -3.92 -22.77 -13.98
N TYR A 103 -3.92 -24.08 -13.77
CA TYR A 103 -5.03 -24.98 -14.08
C TYR A 103 -5.93 -25.24 -12.87
N LYS A 104 -5.46 -24.88 -11.66
CA LYS A 104 -6.21 -25.09 -10.43
C LYS A 104 -7.02 -23.84 -10.08
N PHE A 105 -8.27 -23.79 -10.53
CA PHE A 105 -9.20 -22.76 -10.09
C PHE A 105 -9.44 -22.89 -8.58
N ASN A 106 -9.13 -21.83 -7.83
CA ASN A 106 -9.33 -21.82 -6.39
C ASN A 106 -10.80 -21.48 -6.08
N ASN A 107 -11.66 -22.50 -6.12
CA ASN A 107 -13.11 -22.39 -5.84
C ASN A 107 -13.45 -21.94 -4.41
N ASN A 108 -12.45 -21.72 -3.55
CA ASN A 108 -12.65 -21.35 -2.14
C ASN A 108 -12.99 -19.87 -1.93
N VAL A 109 -12.96 -19.04 -2.97
CA VAL A 109 -13.34 -17.63 -2.89
C VAL A 109 -14.72 -17.45 -3.51
N LYS A 110 -15.77 -17.80 -2.76
CA LYS A 110 -17.20 -17.69 -3.14
C LYS A 110 -17.69 -16.29 -3.58
N ALA A 111 -16.82 -15.31 -3.84
CA ALA A 111 -17.22 -13.93 -4.09
C ALA A 111 -16.22 -13.04 -4.86
N LYS A 112 -15.23 -13.57 -5.59
CA LYS A 112 -14.28 -12.69 -6.32
C LYS A 112 -14.20 -13.08 -7.79
N ASN A 113 -14.67 -12.16 -8.65
CA ASN A 113 -14.61 -12.21 -10.12
C ASN A 113 -13.16 -12.13 -10.66
N TYR A 114 -12.16 -12.55 -9.91
CA TYR A 114 -10.76 -12.51 -10.31
C TYR A 114 -9.94 -13.63 -9.68
N THR A 115 -8.95 -14.11 -10.43
CA THR A 115 -7.97 -15.12 -10.00
C THR A 115 -6.55 -14.58 -10.15
N ASN A 116 -5.71 -14.86 -9.16
CA ASN A 116 -4.31 -14.47 -9.16
C ASN A 116 -3.43 -15.71 -9.29
N VAL A 117 -2.60 -15.77 -10.33
CA VAL A 117 -1.64 -16.86 -10.56
C VAL A 117 -0.22 -16.30 -10.43
N ILE A 118 0.59 -16.94 -9.59
CA ILE A 118 1.99 -16.61 -9.37
C ILE A 118 2.84 -17.63 -10.16
N LYS A 119 3.63 -17.14 -11.11
CA LYS A 119 4.50 -17.95 -11.98
C LYS A 119 5.98 -17.63 -11.78
N ASP A 120 6.84 -18.43 -12.38
CA ASP A 120 8.28 -18.16 -12.51
C ASP A 120 8.95 -17.87 -11.17
N ALA A 121 8.72 -18.71 -10.15
CA ALA A 121 9.21 -18.51 -8.77
C ALA A 121 8.84 -17.13 -8.19
N GLY A 122 7.67 -16.61 -8.56
CA GLY A 122 7.17 -15.31 -8.12
C GLY A 122 7.58 -14.14 -8.99
N ASP A 123 8.31 -14.33 -10.09
CA ASP A 123 8.70 -13.23 -10.97
C ASP A 123 7.52 -12.60 -11.73
N THR A 124 6.51 -13.43 -12.03
CA THR A 124 5.32 -13.01 -12.76
C THR A 124 4.09 -13.25 -11.91
N ILE A 125 3.19 -12.26 -11.84
CA ILE A 125 1.86 -12.42 -11.28
C ILE A 125 0.84 -12.07 -12.35
N ILE A 126 -0.13 -12.96 -12.57
CA ILE A 126 -1.21 -12.76 -13.54
C ILE A 126 -2.51 -12.62 -12.75
N GLU A 127 -3.20 -11.51 -12.94
CA GLU A 127 -4.54 -11.24 -12.42
C GLU A 127 -5.53 -11.35 -13.59
N SER A 128 -6.38 -12.37 -13.56
CA SER A 128 -7.40 -12.63 -14.59
C SER A 128 -8.77 -12.30 -14.03
N PHE A 129 -9.64 -11.67 -14.81
CA PHE A 129 -11.00 -11.30 -14.40
C PHE A 129 -12.04 -12.21 -15.10
N GLU A 130 -13.04 -12.68 -14.36
CA GLU A 130 -14.13 -13.49 -14.92
C GLU A 130 -15.14 -12.66 -15.73
N ASN A 131 -15.22 -11.35 -15.49
CA ASN A 131 -16.15 -10.45 -16.17
C ASN A 131 -15.44 -9.27 -16.84
N TYR A 132 -16.00 -8.79 -17.96
CA TYR A 132 -15.52 -7.67 -18.78
C TYR A 132 -15.43 -6.30 -18.07
N TYR A 133 -15.80 -6.20 -16.79
CA TYR A 133 -15.56 -5.01 -15.98
C TYR A 133 -14.07 -4.93 -15.60
N VAL A 134 -13.24 -4.67 -16.61
CA VAL A 134 -11.82 -4.37 -16.47
C VAL A 134 -11.72 -3.08 -15.66
N GLN A 135 -11.47 -3.20 -14.36
CA GLN A 135 -10.99 -2.05 -13.60
C GLN A 135 -9.68 -1.60 -14.28
N LYS A 136 -9.45 -0.30 -14.46
CA LYS A 136 -8.15 0.16 -14.94
C LYS A 136 -7.17 0.01 -13.79
N SER A 137 -6.08 -0.74 -13.98
CA SER A 137 -4.96 -0.68 -13.03
C SER A 137 -4.22 0.64 -13.20
N SER A 138 -3.72 1.18 -12.09
CA SER A 138 -2.75 2.26 -12.13
C SER A 138 -1.48 1.77 -12.86
N ARG A 139 -0.72 2.68 -13.48
CA ARG A 139 0.63 2.34 -13.99
C ARG A 139 1.69 2.41 -12.88
N SER A 140 1.26 2.45 -11.63
CA SER A 140 2.08 2.61 -10.44
C SER A 140 2.87 1.35 -10.13
N ASP A 141 3.99 1.53 -9.45
CA ASP A 141 4.72 0.40 -8.89
C ASP A 141 3.90 -0.22 -7.76
N THR A 142 3.74 -1.55 -7.78
CA THR A 142 2.92 -2.28 -6.83
C THR A 142 3.80 -3.08 -5.88
N LEU A 143 3.71 -2.80 -4.59
CA LEU A 143 4.34 -3.62 -3.55
C LEU A 143 3.45 -4.82 -3.27
N VAL A 144 3.98 -6.02 -3.47
CA VAL A 144 3.19 -7.26 -3.34
C VAL A 144 3.62 -8.06 -2.13
N PHE A 145 2.64 -8.45 -1.33
CA PHE A 145 2.77 -9.34 -0.20
C PHE A 145 1.90 -10.57 -0.41
N VAL A 146 2.46 -11.76 -0.21
CA VAL A 146 1.77 -13.03 -0.46
C VAL A 146 1.68 -13.81 0.84
N LYS A 147 0.48 -14.33 1.14
CA LYS A 147 0.25 -15.14 2.33
C LYS A 147 0.79 -16.55 2.12
N THR A 148 1.68 -17.01 2.99
CA THR A 148 2.22 -18.37 2.96
C THR A 148 1.19 -19.38 3.45
N ASP A 149 1.14 -20.56 2.87
CA ASP A 149 0.20 -21.59 3.31
C ASP A 149 0.56 -22.22 4.65
N VAL A 150 1.85 -22.36 4.97
CA VAL A 150 2.33 -23.01 6.19
C VAL A 150 2.24 -22.06 7.39
N GLU A 151 2.95 -20.93 7.36
CA GLU A 151 3.00 -20.02 8.51
C GLU A 151 1.81 -19.06 8.60
N LYS A 152 0.97 -19.01 7.55
CA LYS A 152 -0.12 -18.03 7.41
C LYS A 152 0.32 -16.57 7.60
N LYS A 153 1.57 -16.25 7.23
CA LYS A 153 2.12 -14.89 7.24
C LYS A 153 2.23 -14.32 5.84
N TYR A 154 2.14 -13.00 5.74
CA TYR A 154 2.42 -12.23 4.54
C TYR A 154 3.92 -12.04 4.39
N VAL A 155 4.45 -12.59 3.31
CA VAL A 155 5.83 -12.45 2.87
C VAL A 155 5.88 -11.39 1.77
N PHE A 156 6.82 -10.45 1.88
CA PHE A 156 7.07 -9.50 0.79
C PHE A 156 7.66 -10.26 -0.41
N PHE A 157 7.06 -10.12 -1.57
CA PHE A 157 7.49 -10.78 -2.81
C PHE A 157 8.34 -9.87 -3.69
N GLY A 158 8.17 -8.56 -3.54
CA GLY A 158 8.91 -7.55 -4.29
C GLY A 158 8.04 -6.38 -4.73
N VAL A 159 8.64 -5.52 -5.54
CA VAL A 159 7.94 -4.47 -6.27
C VAL A 159 7.71 -4.93 -7.70
N TYR A 160 6.50 -4.72 -8.20
CA TYR A 160 6.04 -5.15 -9.50
C TYR A 160 5.54 -3.98 -10.33
N LYS A 161 5.56 -4.15 -11.65
CA LYS A 161 4.97 -3.22 -12.60
C LYS A 161 4.04 -3.96 -13.56
N VAL A 162 2.93 -3.34 -13.89
CA VAL A 162 2.02 -3.86 -14.91
C VAL A 162 2.68 -3.71 -16.28
N VAL A 163 2.87 -4.82 -16.98
CA VAL A 163 3.41 -4.88 -18.34
C VAL A 163 2.33 -5.19 -19.39
N GLU A 164 1.23 -5.81 -18.97
CA GLU A 164 0.05 -6.06 -19.80
C GLU A 164 -1.20 -5.66 -19.00
N ASN A 165 -2.11 -4.90 -19.60
CA ASN A 165 -3.32 -4.37 -18.94
C ASN A 165 -4.52 -4.47 -19.90
N GLY A 166 -5.43 -5.39 -19.61
CA GLY A 166 -6.62 -5.67 -20.44
C GLY A 166 -7.56 -6.65 -19.73
N LEU A 167 -8.03 -7.67 -20.44
CA LEU A 167 -8.86 -8.75 -19.86
C LEU A 167 -8.12 -9.57 -18.78
N LYS A 168 -6.80 -9.54 -18.84
CA LYS A 168 -5.88 -9.97 -17.79
C LYS A 168 -4.89 -8.84 -17.53
N ARG A 169 -4.31 -8.83 -16.34
CA ARG A 169 -3.16 -7.99 -16.01
C ARG A 169 -1.97 -8.87 -15.71
N VAL A 170 -0.84 -8.53 -16.31
CA VAL A 170 0.44 -9.20 -16.06
C VAL A 170 1.35 -8.24 -15.34
N TYR A 171 1.77 -8.62 -14.15
CA TYR A 171 2.71 -7.91 -13.32
C TYR A 171 4.06 -8.61 -13.40
N LYS A 172 5.11 -7.85 -13.69
CA LYS A 172 6.50 -8.32 -13.65
C LYS A 172 7.24 -7.67 -12.51
N ARG A 173 7.99 -8.48 -11.76
CA ARG A 173 8.81 -7.98 -10.66
C ARG A 173 9.93 -7.12 -11.22
N ILE A 174 10.11 -5.93 -10.65
CA ILE A 174 11.16 -4.98 -11.01
C ILE A 174 12.18 -4.78 -9.88
N SER A 175 11.85 -5.19 -8.65
CA SER A 175 12.79 -5.16 -7.53
C SER A 175 12.44 -6.19 -6.46
N PHE A 176 13.47 -6.74 -5.81
CA PHE A 176 13.36 -7.58 -4.61
C PHE A 176 13.40 -6.78 -3.31
N LYS A 177 13.60 -5.46 -3.38
CA LYS A 177 13.74 -4.59 -2.22
C LYS A 177 12.84 -3.35 -2.35
N TYR A 178 12.52 -2.75 -1.22
CA TYR A 178 11.84 -1.46 -1.18
C TYR A 178 12.30 -0.64 0.03
N PRO A 179 12.66 0.65 -0.12
CA PRO A 179 12.80 1.38 -1.37
C PRO A 179 13.89 0.77 -2.27
N TYR A 180 13.86 1.12 -3.55
CA TYR A 180 14.80 0.66 -4.57
C TYR A 180 15.10 1.78 -5.57
#